data_AF-A0A4R4VNC8-F1
#
_entry.id   AF-A0A4R4VNC8-F1
#
_cell.length_a   1.000
_cell.length_b   1.000
_cell.length_c   1.000
_cell.angle_alpha   90.00
_cell.angle_beta   90.00
_cell.angle_gamma   90.00
#
_symmetry.space_group_name_H-M   'P 1'
#
loop_
_entity.id
_entity.type
_entity.pdbx_description
1 polymer ?
#
loop_
_entity_poly.entity_id
_entity_poly.type
_entity_poly.pdbx_seq_one_letter_code
_entity_poly.pdbx_strand_id
1 'polypeptide(L)'
;MTESADLLSGLALGAFRLNGQFLQVAEGLARPAGMTAAWWQVLGAVLREPLPVAGIARVMGMSRQGVQRIADLLVERGLAEYRPNPAHRRAKLLQPTAAGRESVAKITPAHQELADRLVAELGEETAHECLAALHRLSAALHDLGEHP
;
A
#
# COMPACT_ATOMS: atom_id res chain seq x y z
N MET A 1 10.83 -27.18 18.78
CA MET A 1 10.12 -25.88 18.82
C MET A 1 8.66 -26.18 19.11
N THR A 2 7.90 -25.25 19.69
CA THR A 2 6.46 -25.48 19.91
C THR A 2 5.71 -25.29 18.60
N GLU A 3 4.56 -25.94 18.44
CA GLU A 3 3.69 -25.77 17.27
C GLU A 3 3.36 -24.28 17.01
N SER A 4 3.13 -23.50 18.06
CA SER A 4 2.87 -22.07 17.95
C SER A 4 4.08 -21.27 17.40
N ALA A 5 5.30 -21.64 17.77
CA ALA A 5 6.51 -20.98 17.25
C ALA A 5 6.73 -21.29 15.77
N ASP A 6 6.41 -22.52 15.35
CA ASP A 6 6.51 -22.93 13.95
C ASP A 6 5.45 -22.23 13.09
N LEU A 7 4.21 -22.12 13.58
CA LEU A 7 3.15 -21.34 12.93
C LEU A 7 3.51 -19.86 12.79
N LEU A 8 4.01 -19.23 13.86
CA LEU A 8 4.45 -17.83 13.80
C LEU A 8 5.54 -17.63 12.76
N SER A 9 6.54 -18.52 12.73
CA SER A 9 7.64 -18.47 11.78
C SER A 9 7.14 -18.65 10.34
N GLY A 10 6.22 -19.59 10.11
CA GLY A 10 5.61 -19.83 8.81
C GLY A 10 4.80 -18.63 8.30
N LEU A 11 3.98 -18.02 9.17
CA LEU A 11 3.22 -16.82 8.84
C LEU A 11 4.14 -15.64 8.48
N ALA A 12 5.20 -15.41 9.27
CA ALA A 12 6.14 -14.33 9.02
C ALA A 12 6.90 -14.51 7.70
N LEU A 13 7.45 -15.71 7.45
CA LEU A 13 8.16 -16.01 6.21
C LEU A 13 7.24 -15.92 4.99
N GLY A 14 6.00 -16.41 5.12
CA GLY A 14 4.97 -16.29 4.09
C GLY A 14 4.68 -14.83 3.76
N ALA A 15 4.46 -14.00 4.77
CA ALA A 15 4.19 -12.56 4.61
C ALA A 15 5.37 -11.82 3.95
N PHE A 16 6.61 -12.08 4.35
CA PHE A 16 7.79 -11.44 3.74
C PHE A 16 7.95 -11.81 2.26
N ARG A 17 7.78 -13.10 1.93
CA ARG A 17 7.84 -13.56 0.54
C ARG A 17 6.74 -12.92 -0.30
N LEU A 18 5.51 -12.93 0.22
CA LEU A 18 4.34 -12.37 -0.47
C LEU A 18 4.49 -10.86 -0.68
N ASN A 19 4.99 -10.12 0.31
CA ASN A 19 5.31 -8.70 0.16
C ASN A 19 6.33 -8.46 -0.96
N GLY A 20 7.41 -9.25 -1.01
CA GLY A 20 8.39 -9.16 -2.09
C GLY A 20 7.77 -9.40 -3.49
N GLN A 21 6.90 -10.40 -3.61
CA GLN A 21 6.18 -10.70 -4.84
C GLN A 21 5.25 -9.55 -5.26
N PHE A 22 4.47 -9.00 -4.32
CA PHE A 22 3.61 -7.85 -4.59
C PHE A 22 4.41 -6.61 -5.00
N LEU A 23 5.55 -6.33 -4.36
CA LEU A 23 6.41 -5.21 -4.76
C LEU A 23 6.99 -5.39 -6.17
N GLN A 24 7.42 -6.61 -6.52
CA GLN A 24 7.93 -6.89 -7.86
C GLN A 24 6.84 -6.70 -8.93
N VAL A 25 5.64 -7.20 -8.65
CA VAL A 25 4.49 -7.04 -9.53
C VAL A 25 4.10 -5.56 -9.66
N ALA A 26 4.03 -4.83 -8.56
CA ALA A 26 3.72 -3.41 -8.55
C ALA A 26 4.76 -2.58 -9.33
N GLU A 27 6.04 -2.94 -9.23
CA GLU A 27 7.11 -2.29 -10.00
C GLU A 27 6.94 -2.53 -11.50
N GLY A 28 6.60 -3.78 -11.89
CA GLY A 28 6.30 -4.13 -13.28
C GLY A 28 5.11 -3.34 -13.85
N LEU A 29 4.07 -3.10 -13.04
CA LEU A 29 2.90 -2.31 -13.42
C LEU A 29 3.20 -0.81 -13.50
N ALA A 30 3.99 -0.27 -12.58
CA ALA A 30 4.27 1.16 -12.48
C ALA A 30 5.28 1.65 -13.53
N ARG A 31 6.26 0.82 -13.89
CA ARG A 31 7.38 1.20 -14.76
C ARG A 31 6.95 1.71 -16.14
N PRO A 32 5.99 1.09 -16.87
CA PRO A 32 5.50 1.62 -18.15
C PRO A 32 4.87 3.01 -18.06
N ALA A 33 4.32 3.37 -16.88
CA ALA A 33 3.74 4.69 -16.61
C ALA A 33 4.79 5.72 -16.16
N GLY A 34 6.09 5.38 -16.16
CA GLY A 34 7.16 6.25 -15.69
C GLY A 34 7.17 6.43 -14.16
N MET A 35 6.56 5.50 -13.44
CA MET A 35 6.47 5.51 -11.97
C MET A 35 7.27 4.36 -11.35
N THR A 36 7.59 4.50 -10.07
CA THR A 36 8.06 3.39 -9.22
C THR A 36 6.88 2.80 -8.44
N ALA A 37 7.00 1.56 -7.97
CA ALA A 37 6.00 0.95 -7.09
C ALA A 37 5.72 1.83 -5.86
N ALA A 38 6.77 2.38 -5.24
CA ALA A 38 6.67 3.19 -4.03
C ALA A 38 5.88 4.50 -4.26
N TRP A 39 6.07 5.15 -5.42
CA TRP A 39 5.30 6.35 -5.76
C TRP A 39 3.84 6.02 -6.03
N TRP A 40 3.60 4.92 -6.74
CA TRP A 40 2.25 4.46 -7.00
C TRP A 40 1.52 4.09 -5.71
N GLN A 41 2.20 3.41 -4.78
CA GLN A 41 1.70 3.09 -3.45
C GLN A 41 1.26 4.35 -2.67
N VAL A 42 2.13 5.37 -2.59
CA VAL A 42 1.81 6.61 -1.85
C VAL A 42 0.70 7.42 -2.52
N LEU A 43 0.68 7.56 -3.85
CA LEU A 43 -0.43 8.21 -4.55
C LEU A 43 -1.72 7.41 -4.42
N GLY A 44 -1.64 6.08 -4.53
CA GLY A 44 -2.74 5.14 -4.40
C GLY A 44 -3.49 5.29 -3.08
N ALA A 45 -2.75 5.42 -1.98
CA ALA A 45 -3.31 5.62 -0.64
C ALA A 45 -4.18 6.88 -0.50
N VAL A 46 -3.97 7.89 -1.36
CA VAL A 46 -4.67 9.18 -1.30
C VAL A 46 -5.60 9.45 -2.49
N LEU A 47 -5.85 8.44 -3.34
CA LEU A 47 -6.75 8.60 -4.50
C LEU A 47 -8.20 8.85 -4.07
N ARG A 48 -8.65 8.14 -3.03
CA ARG A 48 -10.02 8.22 -2.51
C ARG A 48 -10.23 9.44 -1.62
N GLU A 49 -9.31 9.65 -0.67
CA GLU A 49 -9.35 10.78 0.25
C GLU A 49 -7.93 11.26 0.60
N PRO A 50 -7.73 12.56 0.88
CA PRO A 50 -6.46 13.07 1.33
C PRO A 50 -6.08 12.54 2.72
N LEU A 51 -4.83 12.11 2.91
CA LEU A 51 -4.33 11.59 4.19
C LEU A 51 -3.09 12.35 4.66
N PRO A 52 -2.89 12.50 5.98
CA PRO A 52 -1.60 12.92 6.50
C PRO A 52 -0.56 11.80 6.29
N VAL A 53 0.73 12.15 6.24
CA VAL A 53 1.83 11.18 6.07
C VAL A 53 1.77 10.03 7.06
N ALA A 54 1.36 10.27 8.31
CA ALA A 54 1.18 9.22 9.30
C ALA A 54 0.05 8.23 8.97
N GLY A 55 -1.03 8.71 8.32
CA GLY A 55 -2.12 7.87 7.85
C GLY A 55 -1.68 6.99 6.69
N ILE A 56 -0.98 7.57 5.71
CA ILE A 56 -0.41 6.84 4.57
C ILE A 56 0.58 5.76 5.06
N ALA A 57 1.45 6.11 6.01
CA ALA A 57 2.41 5.17 6.61
C ALA A 57 1.71 3.96 7.22
N ARG A 58 0.61 4.17 7.94
CA ARG A 58 -0.19 3.08 8.52
C ARG A 58 -0.83 2.22 7.44
N VAL A 59 -1.50 2.83 6.46
CA VAL A 59 -2.19 2.11 5.37
C VAL A 59 -1.22 1.27 4.54
N MET A 60 -0.02 1.81 4.25
CA MET A 60 0.96 1.15 3.38
C MET A 60 1.95 0.26 4.13
N GLY A 61 1.89 0.17 5.46
CA GLY A 61 2.86 -0.57 6.26
C GLY A 61 4.30 -0.02 6.14
N MET A 62 4.43 1.30 5.90
CA MET A 62 5.71 1.98 5.66
C MET A 62 6.11 2.83 6.85
N SER A 63 7.42 3.13 6.98
CA SER A 63 7.86 4.12 7.96
C SER A 63 7.40 5.52 7.58
N ARG A 64 7.07 6.36 8.58
CA ARG A 64 6.67 7.77 8.36
C ARG A 64 7.72 8.54 7.57
N GLN A 65 9.00 8.33 7.87
CA GLN A 65 10.11 8.97 7.15
C GLN A 65 10.18 8.50 5.69
N GLY A 66 9.95 7.22 5.42
CA GLY A 66 9.90 6.68 4.07
C GLY A 66 8.79 7.33 3.25
N VAL A 67 7.57 7.38 3.82
CA VAL A 67 6.42 8.05 3.19
C VAL A 67 6.68 9.54 3.00
N GLN A 68 7.22 10.24 3.99
CA GLN A 68 7.53 11.67 3.89
C GLN A 68 8.43 11.95 2.69
N ARG A 69 9.54 11.21 2.54
CA ARG A 69 10.46 11.37 1.40
C ARG A 69 9.77 11.16 0.05
N ILE A 70 8.90 10.16 -0.05
CA ILE A 70 8.16 9.89 -1.30
C ILE A 70 7.13 10.99 -1.55
N ALA A 71 6.41 11.42 -0.53
CA ALA A 71 5.40 12.46 -0.63
C ALA A 71 6.01 13.80 -1.08
N ASP A 72 7.13 14.22 -0.48
CA ASP A 72 7.86 15.42 -0.87
C ASP A 72 8.30 15.34 -2.34
N LEU A 73 8.80 14.18 -2.76
CA LEU A 73 9.25 13.94 -4.12
C LEU A 73 8.11 13.94 -5.15
N LEU A 74 6.93 13.45 -4.78
CA LEU A 74 5.71 13.52 -5.58
C LEU A 74 5.22 14.96 -5.71
N VAL A 75 5.35 15.75 -4.65
CA VAL A 75 5.01 17.19 -4.66
C VAL A 75 5.98 17.98 -5.54
N GLU A 76 7.28 17.72 -5.42
CA GLU A 76 8.32 18.33 -6.26
C GLU A 76 8.07 18.06 -7.76
N ARG A 77 7.60 16.84 -8.09
CA ARG A 77 7.23 16.47 -9.47
C ARG A 77 5.85 16.93 -9.92
N GLY A 78 5.11 17.67 -9.07
CA GLY A 78 3.76 18.15 -9.40
C GLY A 78 2.69 17.05 -9.49
N LEU A 79 2.97 15.85 -8.97
CA LEU A 79 2.03 14.72 -8.96
C LEU A 79 1.16 14.71 -7.70
N ALA A 80 1.62 15.32 -6.62
CA ALA A 80 0.86 15.52 -5.39
C ALA A 80 0.97 16.96 -4.91
N GLU A 81 0.13 17.31 -3.95
CA GLU A 81 0.21 18.59 -3.26
C GLU A 81 -0.20 18.43 -1.78
N TYR A 82 0.36 19.30 -0.93
CA TYR A 82 -0.04 19.39 0.45
C TYR A 82 -1.17 20.40 0.64
N ARG A 83 -2.22 19.99 1.35
CA ARG A 83 -3.33 20.84 1.79
C ARG A 83 -3.33 21.02 3.30
N PRO A 84 -3.82 22.18 3.81
CA PRO A 84 -4.02 22.37 5.24
C PRO A 84 -4.90 21.26 5.82
N ASN A 85 -4.59 20.84 7.05
CA ASN A 85 -5.41 19.92 7.81
C ASN A 85 -6.14 20.71 8.92
N PRO A 86 -7.47 20.89 8.83
CA PRO A 86 -8.23 21.63 9.84
C PRO A 86 -8.13 21.03 11.24
N ALA A 87 -8.02 19.69 11.33
CA ALA A 87 -7.95 18.98 12.60
C ALA A 87 -6.55 19.07 13.24
N HIS A 88 -5.49 19.21 12.43
CA HIS A 88 -4.12 19.22 12.93
C HIS A 88 -3.16 20.03 12.04
N ARG A 89 -2.99 21.32 12.36
CA ARG A 89 -2.25 22.29 11.53
C ARG A 89 -0.85 21.85 11.05
N ARG A 90 -0.12 21.08 11.88
CA ARG A 90 1.23 20.59 11.54
C ARG A 90 1.24 19.34 10.65
N ALA A 91 0.11 18.65 10.53
CA ALA A 91 0.00 17.38 9.79
C ALA A 91 -0.80 17.61 8.51
N LYS A 92 -0.18 18.28 7.53
CA LYS A 92 -0.81 18.57 6.23
C LYS A 92 -1.29 17.28 5.56
N LEU A 93 -2.40 17.39 4.85
CA LEU A 93 -2.96 16.29 4.06
C LEU A 93 -2.27 16.26 2.71
N LEU A 94 -1.87 15.08 2.26
CA LEU A 94 -1.38 14.86 0.90
C LEU A 94 -2.57 14.48 0.02
N GLN A 95 -2.65 15.05 -1.18
CA GLN A 95 -3.61 14.63 -2.19
C GLN A 95 -2.96 14.63 -3.59
N PRO A 96 -3.46 13.81 -4.53
CA PRO A 96 -2.94 13.80 -5.88
C PRO A 96 -3.45 15.03 -6.67
N THR A 97 -2.57 15.61 -7.47
CA THR A 97 -2.94 16.63 -8.47
C THR A 97 -3.68 15.97 -9.64
N ALA A 98 -4.16 16.77 -10.60
CA ALA A 98 -4.70 16.23 -11.85
C ALA A 98 -3.67 15.36 -12.59
N ALA A 99 -2.42 15.82 -12.69
CA ALA A 99 -1.33 15.06 -13.31
C ALA A 99 -1.00 13.77 -12.53
N GLY A 100 -1.06 13.81 -11.20
CA GLY A 100 -0.92 12.60 -10.36
C GLY A 100 -2.00 11.56 -10.64
N ARG A 101 -3.27 12.00 -10.73
CA ARG A 101 -4.39 11.10 -11.05
C ARG A 101 -4.25 10.51 -12.45
N GLU A 102 -3.86 11.32 -13.44
CA GLU A 102 -3.63 10.85 -14.80
C GLU A 102 -2.49 9.83 -14.87
N SER A 103 -1.41 10.04 -14.11
CA SER A 103 -0.29 9.11 -14.04
C SER A 103 -0.70 7.76 -13.46
N VAL A 104 -1.52 7.76 -12.41
CA VAL A 104 -2.06 6.52 -11.84
C VAL A 104 -3.05 5.85 -12.78
N ALA A 105 -3.88 6.62 -13.49
CA ALA A 105 -4.84 6.08 -14.46
C ALA A 105 -4.18 5.29 -15.60
N LYS A 106 -2.91 5.60 -15.93
CA LYS A 106 -2.11 4.83 -16.91
C LYS A 106 -1.77 3.42 -16.42
N ILE A 107 -1.78 3.17 -15.11
CA ILE A 107 -1.48 1.88 -14.50
C ILE A 107 -2.76 1.03 -14.36
N THR A 108 -3.93 1.67 -14.23
CA THR A 108 -5.22 1.00 -13.96
C THR A 108 -5.54 -0.17 -14.90
N PRO A 109 -5.35 -0.10 -16.23
CA PRO A 109 -5.66 -1.22 -17.12
C PRO A 109 -4.84 -2.48 -16.82
N ALA A 110 -3.51 -2.32 -16.66
CA ALA A 110 -2.61 -3.43 -16.38
C ALA A 110 -2.86 -4.00 -14.96
N HIS A 111 -3.22 -3.14 -14.01
CA HIS A 111 -3.64 -3.57 -12.69
C HIS A 111 -4.94 -4.40 -12.73
N GLN A 112 -5.91 -4.01 -13.56
CA GLN A 112 -7.15 -4.76 -13.74
C GLN A 112 -6.88 -6.14 -14.37
N GLU A 113 -6.08 -6.20 -15.43
CA GLU A 113 -5.74 -7.46 -16.08
C GLU A 113 -5.06 -8.44 -15.12
N LEU A 114 -4.14 -7.93 -14.29
CA LEU A 114 -3.52 -8.74 -13.25
C LEU A 114 -4.54 -9.23 -12.22
N ALA A 115 -5.45 -8.36 -11.76
CA ALA A 115 -6.48 -8.71 -10.79
C ALA A 115 -7.38 -9.84 -11.34
N ASP A 116 -7.83 -9.71 -12.59
CA ASP A 116 -8.66 -10.70 -13.25
C ASP A 116 -7.93 -12.05 -13.36
N ARG A 117 -6.66 -12.05 -13.74
CA ARG A 117 -5.83 -13.27 -13.83
C ARG A 117 -5.59 -13.92 -12.48
N LEU A 118 -5.31 -13.12 -11.44
CA LEU A 118 -5.08 -13.64 -10.08
C LEU A 118 -6.36 -14.27 -9.52
N VAL A 119 -7.50 -13.61 -9.69
CA VAL A 119 -8.80 -14.15 -9.26
C VAL A 119 -9.18 -15.38 -10.07
N ALA A 120 -8.90 -15.42 -11.37
CA ALA A 120 -9.14 -16.61 -12.19
C ALA A 120 -8.28 -17.81 -11.76
N GLU A 121 -7.03 -17.59 -11.35
CA GLU A 121 -6.13 -18.64 -10.86
C GLU A 121 -6.55 -19.17 -9.47
N LEU A 122 -6.98 -18.28 -8.57
CA LEU A 122 -7.35 -18.65 -7.20
C LEU A 122 -8.79 -19.15 -7.07
N GLY A 123 -9.68 -18.66 -7.93
CA GLY A 123 -11.13 -18.68 -7.71
C GLY A 123 -11.59 -17.56 -6.76
N GLU A 124 -12.80 -17.04 -7.01
CA GLU A 124 -13.35 -15.90 -6.25
C GLU A 124 -13.48 -16.18 -4.75
N GLU A 125 -13.92 -17.39 -4.36
CA GLU A 125 -14.11 -17.77 -2.96
C GLU A 125 -12.76 -17.77 -2.21
N THR A 126 -11.77 -18.48 -2.74
CA THR A 126 -10.43 -18.54 -2.15
C THR A 126 -9.74 -17.18 -2.12
N ALA A 127 -9.95 -16.33 -3.12
CA ALA A 127 -9.43 -14.96 -3.11
C ALA A 127 -10.01 -14.14 -1.93
N HIS A 128 -11.32 -14.25 -1.67
CA HIS A 128 -11.95 -13.62 -0.51
C HIS A 128 -11.44 -14.19 0.82
N GLU A 129 -11.26 -15.50 0.93
CA GLU A 129 -10.72 -16.15 2.13
C GLU A 129 -9.29 -15.69 2.43
N CYS A 130 -8.44 -15.61 1.41
CA CYS A 130 -7.08 -15.11 1.52
C CYS A 130 -7.06 -13.66 2.00
N LEU A 131 -7.89 -12.78 1.42
CA LEU A 131 -7.99 -11.39 1.85
C LEU A 131 -8.46 -11.29 3.31
N ALA A 132 -9.48 -12.06 3.70
CA ALA A 132 -9.98 -12.09 5.07
C ALA A 132 -8.92 -12.60 6.07
N ALA A 133 -8.15 -13.63 5.71
CA ALA A 133 -7.07 -14.17 6.53
C ALA A 133 -5.95 -13.13 6.74
N LEU A 134 -5.54 -12.42 5.68
CA LEU A 134 -4.55 -11.34 5.77
C LEU A 134 -5.02 -10.21 6.69
N HIS A 135 -6.27 -9.78 6.57
CA HIS A 135 -6.83 -8.75 7.46
C HIS A 135 -6.88 -9.20 8.92
N ARG A 136 -7.32 -10.45 9.18
CA ARG A 136 -7.36 -11.01 10.54
C ARG A 136 -5.96 -11.11 11.15
N LEU A 137 -4.98 -11.59 10.38
CA LEU A 137 -3.59 -11.66 10.82
C LEU A 137 -3.02 -10.27 11.15
N SER A 138 -3.25 -9.29 10.27
CA SER A 138 -2.80 -7.91 10.49
C SER A 138 -3.43 -7.28 11.72
N ALA A 139 -4.73 -7.51 11.97
CA ALA A 139 -5.42 -7.01 13.15
C ALA A 139 -4.87 -7.64 14.43
N ALA A 140 -4.72 -8.97 14.46
CA ALA A 140 -4.17 -9.68 15.61
C ALA A 140 -2.74 -9.23 15.96
N LEU A 141 -1.89 -9.02 14.95
CA LEU A 141 -0.53 -8.49 15.17
C LEU A 141 -0.53 -7.05 15.68
N HIS A 142 -1.47 -6.22 15.22
CA HIS A 142 -1.61 -4.86 15.71
C HIS A 142 -2.01 -4.83 17.19
N ASP A 143 -3.04 -5.59 17.57
CA ASP A 143 -3.56 -5.64 18.94
C ASP A 143 -2.50 -6.14 19.94
N LEU A 144 -1.72 -7.17 19.54
CA LEU A 144 -0.60 -7.70 20.33
C LEU A 144 0.56 -6.71 20.45
N GLY A 145 0.82 -5.90 19.42
CA GLY A 145 1.87 -4.88 19.45
C GLY A 145 1.54 -3.67 20.31
N GLU A 146 0.25 -3.38 20.55
CA GLU A 146 -0.20 -2.31 21.44
C GLU A 146 -0.31 -2.74 22.92
N HIS A 147 -0.33 -4.04 23.21
CA HIS A 147 -0.43 -4.62 24.56
C HIS A 147 0.74 -5.57 24.84
N PRO A 148 1.94 -5.04 25.17
CA PRO A 148 3.12 -5.87 25.49
C PRO A 148 2.98 -6.63 26.83
#